data_AF-A0A6I3MYC0-F1
#
_entry.id   AF-A0A6I3MYC0-F1
#
_cell.length_a   1.000
_cell.length_b   1.000
_cell.length_c   1.000
_cell.angle_alpha   90.00
_cell.angle_beta   90.00
_cell.angle_gamma   90.00
#
_symmetry.space_group_name_H-M   'P 1'
#
loop_
_entity.id
_entity.type
_entity.pdbx_description
1 polymer ?
#
loop_
_entity_poly.entity_id
_entity_poly.type
_entity_poly.pdbx_seq_one_letter_code
_entity_poly.pdbx_strand_id
1 'polypeptide(L)'
;MYNLNSIPIVKYDNFLKSKHITWSSVGGRVEDYPQYDFGDSIICNFDERFNLIFSFRYYDNKIYLVLKFKPKDYKLNINDSVNFLFENDTLLNYTISNEPYKGGVYYESDGSKSTFVNYFETLIQISMSDLEIFSTYKLCNYALNLKSYKLIGGNRENGAFWHAGRNYNSNDPIKSKAVFQEALRLFASTFIDVINQEVPDYIETTISSTDETCYVYLMHDLKTNFYKIGISNSPSYREKTLQSEKPTIILMRCKRFPKRKIAEILEKTLHSTYSNKRIRGEWFSLDTEDTNDISQILND
;
A
#
# COMPACT_ATOMS: atom_id res chain seq x y z
N MET A 1 5.40 13.18 -32.69
CA MET A 1 5.50 13.08 -31.22
C MET A 1 4.10 12.81 -30.68
N TYR A 2 3.92 11.72 -29.93
CA TYR A 2 2.65 11.46 -29.25
C TYR A 2 2.50 12.46 -28.11
N ASN A 3 1.33 13.06 -27.99
CA ASN A 3 1.01 13.93 -26.86
C ASN A 3 0.66 13.04 -25.67
N LEU A 4 1.63 12.72 -24.81
CA LEU A 4 1.45 11.87 -23.62
C LEU A 4 0.90 12.64 -22.41
N ASN A 5 0.40 13.86 -22.61
CA ASN A 5 -0.03 14.72 -21.52
C ASN A 5 -1.23 14.11 -20.77
N SER A 6 -1.20 14.27 -19.45
CA SER A 6 -2.31 13.92 -18.56
C SER A 6 -3.01 15.21 -18.12
N ILE A 7 -4.33 15.19 -18.06
CA ILE A 7 -5.14 16.37 -17.75
C ILE A 7 -5.71 16.21 -16.33
N PRO A 8 -5.14 16.88 -15.31
CA PRO A 8 -5.62 16.79 -13.94
C PRO A 8 -6.95 17.54 -13.78
N ILE A 9 -7.78 17.05 -12.87
CA ILE A 9 -8.97 17.74 -12.35
C ILE A 9 -8.73 18.01 -10.87
N VAL A 10 -8.74 19.29 -10.49
CA VAL A 10 -8.62 19.73 -9.10
C VAL A 10 -9.96 20.27 -8.64
N LYS A 11 -10.49 19.73 -7.54
CA LYS A 11 -11.75 20.19 -6.91
C LYS A 11 -11.48 20.54 -5.46
N TYR A 12 -12.03 21.65 -4.99
CA TYR A 12 -11.99 22.01 -3.57
C TYR A 12 -13.24 21.50 -2.85
N ASP A 13 -13.05 20.78 -1.75
CA ASP A 13 -14.13 20.33 -0.88
C ASP A 13 -14.32 21.35 0.26
N ASN A 14 -15.43 22.09 0.21
CA ASN A 14 -15.75 23.12 1.20
C ASN A 14 -16.02 22.55 2.61
N PHE A 15 -16.42 21.27 2.73
CA PHE A 15 -16.71 20.64 4.01
C PHE A 15 -15.44 20.15 4.70
N LEU A 16 -14.60 19.45 3.95
CA LEU A 16 -13.32 18.93 4.45
C LEU A 16 -12.20 19.98 4.45
N LYS A 17 -12.44 21.12 3.79
CA LYS A 17 -11.46 22.19 3.56
C LYS A 17 -10.17 21.66 2.92
N SER A 18 -10.30 20.64 2.07
CA SER A 18 -9.20 19.96 1.39
C SER A 18 -9.41 19.97 -0.12
N LYS A 19 -8.33 19.75 -0.88
CA LYS A 19 -8.41 19.58 -2.34
C LYS A 19 -8.48 18.10 -2.69
N HIS A 20 -9.21 17.79 -3.75
CA HIS A 20 -9.25 16.48 -4.37
C HIS A 20 -8.66 16.59 -5.77
N ILE A 21 -7.65 15.77 -6.06
CA ILE A 21 -6.98 15.76 -7.36
C ILE A 21 -7.26 14.40 -8.01
N THR A 22 -7.82 14.46 -9.20
CA THR A 22 -8.23 13.34 -10.07
C THR A 22 -7.80 13.63 -11.51
N TRP A 23 -8.24 12.82 -12.48
CA TRP A 23 -7.83 12.96 -13.87
C TRP A 23 -9.03 12.97 -14.81
N SER A 24 -9.03 13.92 -15.74
CA SER A 24 -9.88 13.89 -16.92
C SER A 24 -9.32 12.89 -17.93
N SER A 25 -7.99 12.92 -18.11
CA SER A 25 -7.29 11.95 -18.95
C SER A 25 -5.87 11.68 -18.50
N VAL A 26 -5.35 10.52 -18.87
CA VAL A 26 -3.97 10.07 -18.60
C VAL A 26 -3.32 9.56 -19.87
N GLY A 27 -2.06 9.98 -20.09
CA GLY A 27 -1.23 9.47 -21.18
C GLY A 27 -1.75 9.80 -22.58
N GLY A 28 -2.36 10.97 -22.77
CA GLY A 28 -2.79 11.43 -24.10
C GLY A 28 -4.10 10.88 -24.63
N ARG A 29 -4.88 10.17 -23.80
CA ARG A 29 -6.21 9.68 -24.19
C ARG A 29 -7.19 10.86 -24.18
N VAL A 30 -7.70 11.25 -25.35
CA VAL A 30 -8.79 12.23 -25.44
C VAL A 30 -10.11 11.46 -25.49
N GLU A 31 -11.12 11.94 -24.77
CA GLU A 31 -12.46 11.35 -24.59
C GLU A 31 -13.28 11.21 -25.88
N ASP A 32 -12.75 10.63 -26.96
CA ASP A 32 -13.55 10.38 -28.16
C ASP A 32 -14.64 9.31 -27.87
N TYR A 33 -14.47 8.49 -26.81
CA TYR A 33 -15.41 7.44 -26.39
C TYR A 33 -15.48 7.27 -24.86
N PRO A 34 -16.15 8.19 -24.14
CA PRO A 34 -16.24 8.17 -22.67
C PRO A 34 -16.94 6.92 -22.11
N GLN A 35 -17.76 6.21 -22.90
CA GLN A 35 -18.48 5.01 -22.47
C GLN A 35 -17.63 3.72 -22.41
N TYR A 36 -16.36 3.76 -22.83
CA TYR A 36 -15.51 2.55 -22.95
C TYR A 36 -14.17 2.61 -22.21
N ASP A 37 -13.66 3.79 -21.87
CA ASP A 37 -12.23 3.92 -21.63
C ASP A 37 -11.92 4.29 -20.18
N PHE A 38 -10.97 3.57 -19.58
CA PHE A 38 -10.34 3.96 -18.33
C PHE A 38 -9.43 5.17 -18.60
N GLY A 39 -9.98 6.24 -19.20
CA GLY A 39 -9.25 7.39 -19.71
C GLY A 39 -8.52 8.16 -18.61
N ASP A 40 -9.04 8.08 -17.39
CA ASP A 40 -8.43 8.61 -16.16
C ASP A 40 -7.34 7.71 -15.57
N SER A 41 -6.93 6.64 -16.27
CA SER A 41 -6.05 5.58 -15.76
C SER A 41 -5.01 5.14 -16.79
N ILE A 42 -3.91 4.60 -16.30
CA ILE A 42 -2.97 3.83 -17.10
C ILE A 42 -3.47 2.38 -17.22
N ILE A 43 -3.41 1.85 -18.44
CA ILE A 43 -3.71 0.44 -18.73
C ILE A 43 -2.42 -0.25 -19.16
N CYS A 44 -2.03 -1.25 -18.40
CA CYS A 44 -0.89 -2.10 -18.68
C CYS A 44 -1.36 -3.46 -19.20
N ASN A 45 -1.05 -3.76 -20.47
CA ASN A 45 -1.38 -5.02 -21.15
C ASN A 45 -0.14 -5.58 -21.89
N PHE A 46 0.92 -5.85 -21.13
CA PHE A 46 2.08 -6.60 -21.63
C PHE A 46 1.88 -8.12 -21.50
N ASP A 47 0.78 -8.55 -20.88
CA ASP A 47 0.42 -9.95 -20.79
C ASP A 47 -1.01 -10.09 -21.31
N GLU A 48 -1.19 -10.79 -22.43
CA GLU A 48 -2.49 -10.98 -23.11
C GLU A 48 -3.58 -11.59 -22.20
N ARG A 49 -3.19 -12.08 -21.02
CA ARG A 49 -4.07 -12.76 -20.07
C ARG A 49 -4.86 -11.79 -19.19
N PHE A 50 -4.40 -10.56 -18.93
CA PHE A 50 -5.12 -9.59 -18.11
C PHE A 50 -4.61 -8.15 -18.27
N ASN A 51 -5.46 -7.18 -17.92
CA ASN A 51 -5.06 -5.76 -17.85
C ASN A 51 -4.80 -5.37 -16.40
N LEU A 52 -3.63 -4.82 -16.09
CA LEU A 52 -3.45 -4.04 -14.86
C LEU A 52 -3.84 -2.59 -15.14
N ILE A 53 -4.89 -2.11 -14.48
CA ILE A 53 -5.41 -0.76 -14.68
C ILE A 53 -5.29 0.02 -13.37
N PHE A 54 -4.63 1.17 -13.42
CA PHE A 54 -4.50 2.00 -12.22
C PHE A 54 -4.34 3.48 -12.51
N SER A 55 -4.62 4.29 -11.51
CA SER A 55 -4.46 5.75 -11.51
C SER A 55 -3.89 6.23 -10.19
N PHE A 56 -3.63 7.53 -10.09
CA PHE A 56 -3.30 8.18 -8.83
C PHE A 56 -4.37 9.20 -8.45
N ARG A 57 -4.66 9.31 -7.15
CA ARG A 57 -5.66 10.24 -6.63
C ARG A 57 -5.15 10.88 -5.35
N TYR A 58 -5.42 12.17 -5.19
CA TYR A 58 -5.23 12.86 -3.92
C TYR A 58 -6.59 13.16 -3.32
N TYR A 59 -6.80 12.75 -2.08
CA TYR A 59 -8.06 12.92 -1.37
C TYR A 59 -7.78 12.90 0.13
N ASP A 60 -8.41 13.78 0.90
CA ASP A 60 -8.31 13.81 2.36
C ASP A 60 -6.84 13.79 2.86
N ASN A 61 -6.01 14.67 2.28
CA ASN A 61 -4.58 14.81 2.57
C ASN A 61 -3.74 13.53 2.41
N LYS A 62 -4.19 12.61 1.56
CA LYS A 62 -3.51 11.34 1.28
C LYS A 62 -3.37 11.11 -0.22
N ILE A 63 -2.30 10.40 -0.56
CA ILE A 63 -2.01 9.93 -1.91
C ILE A 63 -2.50 8.48 -2.02
N TYR A 64 -3.24 8.19 -3.08
CA TYR A 64 -3.76 6.86 -3.35
C TYR A 64 -3.33 6.37 -4.73
N LEU A 65 -2.87 5.12 -4.77
CA LEU A 65 -2.93 4.26 -5.94
C LEU A 65 -4.36 3.71 -6.06
N VAL A 66 -5.03 4.01 -7.17
CA VAL A 66 -6.38 3.51 -7.47
C VAL A 66 -6.26 2.33 -8.40
N LEU A 67 -6.49 1.11 -7.91
CA LEU A 67 -6.55 -0.06 -8.79
C LEU A 67 -7.97 -0.23 -9.32
N LYS A 68 -8.09 -0.52 -10.62
CA LYS A 68 -9.36 -0.84 -11.28
C LYS A 68 -9.27 -2.22 -11.93
N PHE A 69 -10.38 -2.96 -11.92
CA PHE A 69 -10.44 -4.26 -12.58
C PHE A 69 -11.85 -4.59 -13.07
N LYS A 70 -11.92 -5.38 -14.14
CA LYS A 70 -13.18 -5.97 -14.61
C LYS A 70 -13.32 -7.34 -13.93
N PRO A 71 -14.46 -7.64 -13.27
CA PRO A 71 -14.67 -8.91 -12.55
C PRO A 71 -14.51 -10.18 -13.39
N LYS A 72 -14.60 -10.05 -14.73
CA LYS A 72 -14.38 -11.14 -15.68
C LYS A 72 -12.90 -11.49 -15.90
N ASP A 73 -11.99 -10.54 -15.64
CA ASP A 73 -10.56 -10.72 -15.86
C ASP A 73 -9.92 -11.30 -14.59
N TYR A 74 -10.20 -10.70 -13.43
CA TYR A 74 -9.84 -11.19 -12.11
C TYR A 74 -10.67 -10.47 -11.04
N LYS A 75 -10.60 -10.91 -9.78
CA LYS A 75 -11.22 -10.24 -8.64
C LYS A 75 -10.20 -9.99 -7.55
N LEU A 76 -10.07 -8.73 -7.15
CA LEU A 76 -9.32 -8.33 -5.98
C LEU A 76 -10.20 -8.45 -4.73
N ASN A 77 -9.62 -8.82 -3.61
CA ASN A 77 -10.26 -8.90 -2.30
C ASN A 77 -9.32 -8.33 -1.23
N ILE A 78 -9.86 -8.09 -0.04
CA ILE A 78 -9.04 -7.79 1.14
C ILE A 78 -7.99 -8.91 1.35
N ASN A 79 -6.77 -8.48 1.67
CA ASN A 79 -5.56 -9.28 1.85
C ASN A 79 -4.91 -9.83 0.56
N ASP A 80 -5.48 -9.59 -0.62
CA ASP A 80 -4.72 -9.75 -1.86
C ASP A 80 -3.64 -8.64 -1.93
N SER A 81 -2.63 -8.80 -2.78
CA SER A 81 -1.56 -7.80 -2.93
C SER A 81 -1.23 -7.46 -4.37
N VAL A 82 -0.77 -6.22 -4.59
CA VAL A 82 -0.17 -5.77 -5.85
C VAL A 82 1.30 -5.43 -5.61
N ASN A 83 2.16 -5.86 -6.53
CA ASN A 83 3.59 -5.63 -6.46
C ASN A 83 4.08 -4.96 -7.75
N PHE A 84 5.00 -4.01 -7.62
CA PHE A 84 5.65 -3.32 -8.73
C PHE A 84 7.17 -3.46 -8.58
N LEU A 85 7.84 -3.97 -9.61
CA LEU A 85 9.30 -4.11 -9.67
C LEU A 85 9.86 -3.12 -10.68
N PHE A 86 10.77 -2.27 -10.21
CA PHE A 86 11.39 -1.21 -11.00
C PHE A 86 12.80 -1.58 -11.47
N GLU A 87 13.33 -0.85 -12.45
CA GLU A 87 14.63 -1.12 -13.06
C GLU A 87 15.83 -1.00 -12.10
N ASN A 88 15.66 -0.33 -10.97
CA ASN A 88 16.66 -0.19 -9.91
C ASN A 88 16.52 -1.28 -8.81
N ASP A 89 15.85 -2.39 -9.12
CA ASP A 89 15.52 -3.49 -8.20
C ASP A 89 14.63 -3.11 -7.01
N THR A 90 14.06 -1.90 -7.00
CA THR A 90 13.09 -1.52 -5.98
C THR A 90 11.79 -2.29 -6.17
N LEU A 91 11.29 -2.88 -5.08
CA LEU A 91 10.03 -3.61 -5.03
C LEU A 91 9.05 -2.86 -4.13
N LEU A 92 8.00 -2.30 -4.74
CA LEU A 92 6.85 -1.76 -4.01
C LEU A 92 5.80 -2.87 -3.88
N ASN A 93 5.30 -3.08 -2.66
CA ASN A 93 4.30 -4.11 -2.34
C ASN A 93 3.19 -3.48 -1.51
N TYR A 94 1.96 -3.61 -2.00
CA TYR A 94 0.78 -3.09 -1.35
C TYR A 94 -0.24 -4.19 -1.13
N THR A 95 -0.71 -4.30 0.12
CA THR A 95 -1.83 -5.17 0.48
C THR A 95 -3.13 -4.40 0.36
N ILE A 96 -4.16 -5.04 -0.19
CA ILE A 96 -5.50 -4.46 -0.31
C ILE A 96 -6.17 -4.51 1.06
N SER A 97 -6.35 -3.34 1.66
CA SER A 97 -7.00 -3.17 2.96
C SER A 97 -8.47 -2.78 2.86
N ASN A 98 -8.88 -2.19 1.74
CA ASN A 98 -10.25 -1.73 1.51
C ASN A 98 -10.99 -2.67 0.56
N GLU A 99 -12.24 -2.98 0.88
CA GLU A 99 -13.10 -3.73 -0.04
C GLU A 99 -13.23 -2.99 -1.39
N PRO A 100 -12.99 -3.67 -2.52
CA PRO A 100 -13.26 -3.07 -3.80
C PRO A 100 -14.74 -2.79 -3.98
N TYR A 101 -15.06 -1.58 -4.41
CA TYR A 101 -16.42 -1.15 -4.66
C TYR A 101 -16.67 -1.00 -6.16
N LYS A 102 -17.94 -1.08 -6.56
CA LYS A 102 -18.31 -0.91 -7.95
C LYS A 102 -17.98 0.51 -8.41
N GLY A 103 -17.25 0.63 -9.51
CA GLY A 103 -16.89 1.90 -10.11
C GLY A 103 -18.11 2.71 -10.57
N GLY A 104 -17.85 3.98 -10.92
CA GLY A 104 -18.89 4.94 -11.30
C GLY A 104 -19.79 4.47 -12.44
N VAL A 105 -21.06 4.89 -12.39
CA VAL A 105 -22.04 4.66 -13.44
C VAL A 105 -21.88 5.73 -14.50
N TYR A 106 -21.57 5.33 -15.73
CA TYR A 106 -21.61 6.23 -16.87
C TYR A 106 -23.05 6.38 -17.35
N TYR A 107 -23.40 7.59 -17.79
CA TYR A 107 -24.65 7.86 -18.46
C TYR A 107 -24.36 8.11 -19.93
N GLU A 108 -25.09 7.42 -20.81
CA GLU A 108 -25.06 7.66 -22.24
C GLU A 108 -25.58 9.09 -22.53
N SER A 109 -25.34 9.59 -23.74
CA SER A 109 -25.78 10.94 -24.16
C SER A 109 -27.30 11.13 -24.12
N ASP A 110 -28.07 10.05 -24.11
CA ASP A 110 -29.53 10.05 -23.93
C ASP A 110 -29.96 10.02 -22.44
N GLY A 111 -29.02 10.05 -21.50
CA GLY A 111 -29.26 10.00 -20.07
C GLY A 111 -29.51 8.60 -19.51
N SER A 112 -29.46 7.55 -20.33
CA SER A 112 -29.58 6.16 -19.88
C SER A 112 -28.30 5.71 -19.17
N LYS A 113 -28.42 4.81 -18.17
CA LYS A 113 -27.24 4.23 -17.52
C LYS A 113 -26.54 3.30 -18.49
N SER A 114 -25.26 3.57 -18.78
CA SER A 114 -24.44 2.68 -19.58
C SER A 114 -24.28 1.33 -18.89
N THR A 115 -24.73 0.27 -19.56
CA THR A 115 -24.56 -1.11 -19.09
C THR A 115 -23.14 -1.64 -19.32
N PHE A 116 -22.30 -0.89 -20.04
CA PHE A 116 -20.98 -1.34 -20.51
C PHE A 116 -19.87 -1.20 -19.45
N VAL A 117 -20.07 -0.36 -18.44
CA VAL A 117 -19.02 -0.04 -17.46
C VAL A 117 -19.22 -0.84 -16.17
N ASN A 118 -18.90 -2.14 -16.25
CA ASN A 118 -18.85 -3.02 -15.09
C ASN A 118 -17.40 -3.25 -14.65
N TYR A 119 -16.87 -2.31 -13.87
CA TYR A 119 -15.58 -2.46 -13.20
C TYR A 119 -15.71 -2.19 -11.70
N PHE A 120 -14.70 -2.63 -10.96
CA PHE A 120 -14.53 -2.38 -9.54
C PHE A 120 -13.24 -1.60 -9.34
N GLU A 121 -13.21 -0.75 -8.32
CA GLU A 121 -12.01 -0.04 -7.92
C GLU A 121 -11.74 -0.19 -6.42
N THR A 122 -10.47 -0.09 -6.05
CA THR A 122 -10.04 -0.03 -4.65
C THR A 122 -8.93 1.00 -4.49
N LEU A 123 -8.90 1.65 -3.33
CA LEU A 123 -7.94 2.69 -2.98
C LEU A 123 -6.87 2.09 -2.08
N ILE A 124 -5.62 2.25 -2.49
CA ILE A 124 -4.42 1.85 -1.76
C ILE A 124 -3.67 3.12 -1.41
N GLN A 125 -3.53 3.44 -0.13
CA GLN A 125 -2.73 4.58 0.29
C GLN A 125 -1.25 4.29 -0.01
N ILE A 126 -0.57 5.23 -0.67
CA ILE A 126 0.87 5.19 -0.97
C ILE A 126 1.53 6.45 -0.41
N SER A 127 2.85 6.44 -0.28
CA SER A 127 3.59 7.62 0.13
C SER A 127 4.02 8.50 -1.05
N MET A 128 4.45 9.73 -0.75
CA MET A 128 5.13 10.59 -1.72
C MET A 128 6.40 9.93 -2.25
N SER A 129 7.20 9.29 -1.38
CA SER A 129 8.41 8.58 -1.80
C SER A 129 8.13 7.42 -2.76
N ASP A 130 7.00 6.73 -2.58
CA ASP A 130 6.57 5.68 -3.49
C ASP A 130 6.19 6.26 -4.85
N LEU A 131 5.48 7.41 -4.86
CA LEU A 131 5.12 8.11 -6.08
C LEU A 131 6.37 8.64 -6.82
N GLU A 132 7.38 9.12 -6.09
CA GLU A 132 8.69 9.52 -6.65
C GLU A 132 9.38 8.34 -7.35
N ILE A 133 9.29 7.12 -6.82
CA ILE A 133 9.80 5.90 -7.49
C ILE A 133 9.10 5.69 -8.83
N PHE A 134 7.76 5.82 -8.89
CA PHE A 134 7.01 5.74 -10.15
C PHE A 134 7.42 6.79 -11.19
N SER A 135 7.81 8.00 -10.75
CA SER A 135 8.27 9.07 -11.65
C SER A 135 9.72 8.89 -12.12
N THR A 136 10.56 8.29 -11.28
CA THR A 136 12.02 8.22 -11.48
C THR A 136 12.45 6.99 -12.25
N TYR A 137 11.88 5.82 -11.93
CA TYR A 137 12.36 4.53 -12.43
C TYR A 137 11.35 3.89 -13.37
N LYS A 138 11.84 3.20 -14.38
CA LYS A 138 11.00 2.41 -15.29
C LYS A 138 10.41 1.20 -14.58
N LEU A 139 9.11 1.00 -14.73
CA LEU A 139 8.43 -0.21 -14.27
C LEU A 139 8.83 -1.41 -15.14
N CYS A 140 9.54 -2.38 -14.59
CA CYS A 140 9.95 -3.58 -15.30
C CYS A 140 8.84 -4.64 -15.31
N ASN A 141 8.28 -4.92 -14.13
CA ASN A 141 7.33 -6.00 -13.91
C ASN A 141 6.31 -5.67 -12.82
N TYR A 142 5.22 -6.41 -12.81
CA TYR A 142 4.22 -6.32 -11.74
C TYR A 142 3.61 -7.69 -11.46
N ALA A 143 3.06 -7.85 -10.27
CA ALA A 143 2.33 -9.06 -9.89
C ALA A 143 1.08 -8.74 -9.09
N LEU A 144 0.03 -9.51 -9.31
CA LEU A 144 -1.14 -9.60 -8.43
C LEU A 144 -1.08 -10.93 -7.70
N ASN A 145 -0.93 -10.89 -6.38
CA ASN A 145 -0.97 -12.07 -5.53
C ASN A 145 -2.39 -12.20 -4.99
N LEU A 146 -3.18 -13.05 -5.62
CA LEU A 146 -4.55 -13.34 -5.22
C LEU A 146 -4.54 -14.58 -4.33
N LYS A 147 -5.51 -14.71 -3.42
CA LYS A 147 -5.63 -15.87 -2.52
C LYS A 147 -5.42 -17.24 -3.18
N SER A 148 -5.91 -17.40 -4.41
CA SER A 148 -5.90 -18.70 -5.11
C SER A 148 -4.85 -18.83 -6.21
N TYR A 149 -4.29 -17.73 -6.71
CA TYR A 149 -3.34 -17.75 -7.82
C TYR A 149 -2.57 -16.43 -7.93
N LYS A 150 -1.47 -16.46 -8.69
CA LYS A 150 -0.64 -15.29 -8.95
C LYS A 150 -0.71 -14.93 -10.42
N LEU A 151 -0.93 -13.65 -10.70
CA LEU A 151 -0.79 -13.08 -12.04
C LEU A 151 0.49 -12.27 -12.09
N ILE A 152 1.27 -12.40 -13.16
CA ILE A 152 2.53 -11.68 -13.37
C ILE A 152 2.48 -11.06 -14.75
N GLY A 153 2.81 -9.78 -14.86
CA GLY A 153 2.91 -9.08 -16.13
C GLY A 153 4.21 -8.28 -16.27
N GLY A 154 4.41 -7.68 -17.45
CA GLY A 154 5.63 -6.92 -17.80
C GLY A 154 6.73 -7.74 -18.47
N ASN A 155 6.52 -9.04 -18.71
CA ASN A 155 7.53 -9.95 -19.31
C ASN A 155 7.69 -9.81 -20.83
N ARG A 156 6.78 -9.11 -21.52
CA ARG A 156 6.85 -8.91 -22.97
C ARG A 156 7.31 -7.50 -23.29
N GLU A 157 8.16 -7.37 -24.30
CA GLU A 157 8.59 -6.08 -24.85
C GLU A 157 7.50 -5.38 -25.68
N ASN A 158 6.56 -6.17 -26.22
CA ASN A 158 5.42 -5.70 -26.99
C ASN A 158 4.11 -6.02 -26.25
N GLY A 159 3.26 -5.01 -26.09
CA GLY A 159 1.94 -5.10 -25.45
C GLY A 159 1.10 -3.87 -25.80
N ALA A 160 -0.23 -3.97 -25.78
CA ALA A 160 -1.06 -2.85 -26.23
C ALA A 160 -1.29 -1.83 -25.10
N PHE A 161 -0.85 -0.59 -25.28
CA PHE A 161 -1.51 0.55 -24.62
C PHE A 161 -2.88 0.70 -25.29
N TRP A 162 -3.95 0.25 -24.64
CA TRP A 162 -5.28 0.27 -25.25
C TRP A 162 -5.80 1.69 -25.44
N HIS A 163 -5.66 2.27 -26.62
CA HIS A 163 -6.44 3.43 -27.03
C HIS A 163 -7.82 2.90 -27.45
N ALA A 164 -8.91 3.28 -26.78
CA ALA A 164 -10.23 2.83 -27.21
C ALA A 164 -10.52 3.30 -28.64
N GLY A 165 -11.06 2.40 -29.47
CA GLY A 165 -11.93 2.81 -30.57
C GLY A 165 -11.36 2.88 -31.98
N ARG A 166 -10.15 2.41 -32.27
CA ARG A 166 -9.74 2.24 -33.69
C ARG A 166 -9.07 0.88 -33.93
N ASN A 167 -9.52 0.20 -34.99
CA ASN A 167 -8.83 -0.92 -35.62
C ASN A 167 -7.45 -0.44 -36.08
N TYR A 168 -6.45 -0.44 -35.18
CA TYR A 168 -5.11 0.01 -35.51
C TYR A 168 -4.16 -1.17 -35.73
N ASN A 169 -3.54 -1.14 -36.91
CA ASN A 169 -2.55 -2.10 -37.39
C ASN A 169 -1.47 -2.39 -36.34
N SER A 170 -0.89 -3.59 -36.41
CA SER A 170 0.18 -4.10 -35.56
C SER A 170 1.45 -3.24 -35.48
N ASN A 171 1.60 -2.22 -36.34
CA ASN A 171 2.80 -1.41 -36.50
C ASN A 171 2.76 -0.07 -35.75
N ASP A 172 1.82 0.12 -34.83
CA ASP A 172 1.71 1.32 -34.01
C ASP A 172 2.82 1.37 -32.92
N PRO A 173 3.71 2.37 -32.91
CA PRO A 173 4.77 2.56 -31.91
C PRO A 173 4.28 2.58 -30.44
N ILE A 174 2.98 2.83 -30.23
CA ILE A 174 2.32 2.85 -28.92
C ILE A 174 2.32 1.46 -28.23
N LYS A 175 2.68 0.38 -28.94
CA LYS A 175 2.73 -0.99 -28.39
C LYS A 175 4.06 -1.37 -27.70
N SER A 176 5.00 -0.44 -27.57
CA SER A 176 6.29 -0.75 -26.93
C SER A 176 6.24 -0.55 -25.41
N LYS A 177 6.87 -1.47 -24.68
CA LYS A 177 7.09 -1.36 -23.24
C LYS A 177 7.78 -0.04 -22.87
N ALA A 178 8.73 0.42 -23.70
CA ALA A 178 9.41 1.69 -23.51
C ALA A 178 8.45 2.89 -23.50
N VAL A 179 7.53 3.00 -24.47
CA VAL A 179 6.57 4.12 -24.52
C VAL A 179 5.64 4.12 -23.31
N PHE A 180 5.18 2.94 -22.87
CA PHE A 180 4.40 2.82 -21.63
C PHE A 180 5.18 3.28 -20.41
N GLN A 181 6.43 2.85 -20.27
CA GLN A 181 7.26 3.17 -19.11
C GLN A 181 7.46 4.69 -19.02
N GLU A 182 7.72 5.35 -20.15
CA GLU A 182 7.82 6.82 -20.20
C GLU A 182 6.47 7.50 -19.91
N ALA A 183 5.36 6.99 -20.43
CA ALA A 183 4.03 7.52 -20.13
C ALA A 183 3.68 7.42 -18.64
N LEU A 184 4.02 6.30 -17.99
CA LEU A 184 3.84 6.11 -16.55
C LEU A 184 4.71 7.07 -15.74
N ARG A 185 5.98 7.23 -16.10
CA ARG A 185 6.88 8.16 -15.43
C ARG A 185 6.40 9.61 -15.54
N LEU A 186 6.01 10.02 -16.74
CA LEU A 186 5.48 11.36 -16.98
C LEU A 186 4.16 11.59 -16.23
N PHE A 187 3.29 10.58 -16.18
CA PHE A 187 2.05 10.63 -15.42
C PHE A 187 2.31 10.84 -13.92
N ALA A 188 3.20 10.05 -13.31
CA ALA A 188 3.58 10.19 -11.92
C ALA A 188 4.24 11.55 -11.63
N SER A 189 5.16 11.99 -12.50
CA SER A 189 5.79 13.32 -12.40
C SER A 189 4.76 14.44 -12.44
N THR A 190 3.84 14.40 -13.42
CA THR A 190 2.77 15.39 -13.54
C THR A 190 1.91 15.42 -12.27
N PHE A 191 1.65 14.25 -11.67
CA PHE A 191 0.87 14.20 -10.44
C PHE A 191 1.59 14.87 -9.26
N ILE A 192 2.89 14.62 -9.11
CA ILE A 192 3.73 15.26 -8.10
C ILE A 192 3.69 16.78 -8.28
N ASP A 193 3.86 17.27 -9.51
CA ASP A 193 3.85 18.70 -9.83
C ASP A 193 2.51 19.34 -9.45
N VAL A 194 1.40 18.68 -9.76
CA VAL A 194 0.05 19.15 -9.40
C VAL A 194 -0.14 19.17 -7.89
N ILE A 195 0.33 18.16 -7.16
CA ILE A 195 0.27 18.16 -5.68
C ILE A 195 1.08 19.34 -5.13
N ASN A 196 2.32 19.53 -5.58
CA ASN A 196 3.19 20.60 -5.10
C ASN A 196 2.62 21.99 -5.41
N GLN A 197 1.96 22.17 -6.55
CA GLN A 197 1.32 23.42 -6.92
C GLN A 197 0.04 23.67 -6.11
N GLU A 198 -0.79 22.66 -5.95
CA GLU A 198 -2.13 22.81 -5.37
C GLU A 198 -2.12 22.69 -3.83
N VAL A 199 -1.13 21.99 -3.28
CA VAL A 199 -0.96 21.69 -1.86
C VAL A 199 0.53 21.91 -1.49
N PRO A 200 1.02 23.16 -1.50
CA PRO A 200 2.44 23.48 -1.32
C PRO A 200 2.99 23.07 0.05
N ASP A 201 2.12 23.03 1.07
CA ASP A 201 2.45 22.55 2.42
C ASP A 201 1.96 21.10 2.61
N TYR A 202 2.06 20.26 1.57
CA TYR A 202 1.73 18.84 1.70
C TYR A 202 2.64 18.22 2.76
N ILE A 203 2.09 18.04 3.95
CA ILE A 203 2.65 17.19 4.98
C ILE A 203 1.97 15.85 4.74
N GLU A 204 2.78 14.85 4.40
CA GLU A 204 2.28 13.50 4.29
C GLU A 204 1.55 13.14 5.58
N THR A 205 0.24 12.95 5.45
CA THR A 205 -0.56 12.58 6.61
C THR A 205 -0.12 11.19 6.98
N THR A 206 0.79 11.13 7.96
CA THR A 206 1.04 9.96 8.78
C THR A 206 -0.20 9.73 9.64
N ILE A 207 -1.36 9.51 9.00
CA ILE A 207 -2.39 8.68 9.61
C ILE A 207 -1.74 7.33 9.68
N SER A 208 -1.24 7.05 10.88
CA SER A 208 -1.14 5.74 11.50
C SER A 208 -1.56 4.65 10.52
N SER A 209 -0.56 4.00 9.92
CA SER A 209 -0.65 2.55 9.95
C SER A 209 -1.06 2.21 11.38
N THR A 210 -1.97 1.28 11.56
CA THR A 210 -2.14 0.61 12.85
C THR A 210 -0.86 -0.15 13.25
N ASP A 211 0.32 0.45 13.08
CA ASP A 211 1.45 0.26 13.97
C ASP A 211 1.08 0.95 15.28
N GLU A 212 0.14 0.35 16.00
CA GLU A 212 -0.12 0.75 17.38
C GLU A 212 1.22 0.81 18.10
N THR A 213 1.46 1.91 18.81
CA THR A 213 2.63 2.02 19.66
C THR A 213 2.70 0.79 20.54
N CYS A 214 3.80 0.06 20.41
CA CYS A 214 3.96 -1.24 21.05
C CYS A 214 5.07 -1.13 22.07
N TYR A 215 4.96 -1.90 23.13
CA TYR A 215 5.91 -1.91 24.21
C TYR A 215 6.59 -3.26 24.25
N VAL A 216 7.90 -3.28 24.47
CA VAL A 216 8.59 -4.48 24.97
C VAL A 216 8.57 -4.40 26.48
N TYR A 217 8.19 -5.48 27.16
CA TYR A 217 8.08 -5.53 28.62
C TYR A 217 8.83 -6.71 29.23
N LEU A 218 9.19 -6.54 30.50
CA LEU A 218 9.65 -7.57 31.41
C LEU A 218 8.63 -7.70 32.55
N MET A 219 8.04 -8.88 32.71
CA MET A 219 7.17 -9.21 33.85
C MET A 219 7.82 -10.30 34.72
N HIS A 220 7.50 -10.33 36.00
CA HIS A 220 8.03 -11.29 36.98
C HIS A 220 6.88 -12.03 37.66
N ASP A 221 6.91 -13.36 37.66
CA ASP A 221 6.00 -14.19 38.45
C ASP A 221 6.62 -14.44 39.83
N LEU A 222 6.12 -13.75 40.86
CA LEU A 222 6.62 -13.84 42.24
C LEU A 222 6.48 -15.24 42.85
N LYS A 223 5.63 -16.11 42.28
CA LYS A 223 5.45 -17.48 42.77
C LYS A 223 6.54 -18.42 42.28
N THR A 224 6.93 -18.29 41.01
CA THR A 224 7.88 -19.21 40.38
C THR A 224 9.27 -18.61 40.21
N ASN A 225 9.44 -17.31 40.47
CA ASN A 225 10.64 -16.53 40.15
C ASN A 225 11.04 -16.59 38.67
N PHE A 226 10.07 -16.77 37.78
CA PHE A 226 10.32 -16.72 36.33
C PHE A 226 9.93 -15.37 35.75
N TYR A 227 10.59 -15.02 34.66
CA TYR A 227 10.41 -13.75 33.99
C TYR A 227 9.83 -13.96 32.60
N LYS A 228 8.95 -13.04 32.19
CA LYS A 228 8.35 -13.03 30.87
C LYS A 228 8.84 -11.82 30.10
N ILE A 229 9.42 -12.08 28.93
CA ILE A 229 9.79 -11.04 27.96
C ILE A 229 8.76 -11.10 26.84
N GLY A 230 8.03 -10.02 26.61
CA GLY A 230 7.00 -9.99 25.57
C GLY A 230 6.67 -8.60 25.08
N ILE A 231 5.72 -8.53 24.15
CA ILE A 231 5.24 -7.26 23.60
C ILE A 231 3.74 -7.05 23.81
N SER A 232 3.33 -5.81 24.00
CA SER A 232 1.92 -5.43 24.13
C SER A 232 1.71 -3.97 23.77
N ASN A 233 0.52 -3.63 23.27
CA ASN A 233 0.13 -2.23 23.06
C ASN A 233 -0.29 -1.56 24.39
N SER A 234 -0.58 -2.37 25.42
CA SER A 234 -0.82 -1.94 26.80
C SER A 234 -0.27 -2.99 27.79
N PRO A 235 1.00 -2.85 28.27
CA PRO A 235 1.58 -3.78 29.24
C PRO A 235 0.80 -3.89 30.54
N SER A 236 0.23 -2.78 31.04
CA SER A 236 -0.59 -2.77 32.26
C SER A 236 -1.91 -3.53 32.10
N TYR A 237 -2.56 -3.46 30.93
CA TYR A 237 -3.72 -4.30 30.64
C TYR A 237 -3.34 -5.78 30.49
N ARG A 238 -2.18 -6.05 29.86
CA ARG A 238 -1.66 -7.41 29.70
C ARG A 238 -1.33 -8.07 31.05
N GLU A 239 -0.76 -7.31 31.99
CA GLU A 239 -0.53 -7.73 33.36
C GLU A 239 -1.84 -8.18 34.03
N LYS A 240 -2.89 -7.34 34.02
CA LYS A 240 -4.21 -7.68 34.58
C LYS A 240 -4.81 -8.95 33.97
N THR A 241 -4.65 -9.11 32.65
CA THR A 241 -5.12 -10.30 31.93
C THR A 241 -4.40 -11.56 32.43
N LEU A 242 -3.07 -11.50 32.60
CA LEU A 242 -2.29 -12.63 33.12
C LEU A 242 -2.57 -12.88 34.61
N GLN A 243 -2.81 -11.83 35.39
CA GLN A 243 -3.19 -11.92 36.80
C GLN A 243 -4.53 -12.62 37.02
N SER A 244 -5.41 -12.62 36.03
CA SER A 244 -6.68 -13.36 36.08
C SER A 244 -6.47 -14.87 36.19
N GLU A 245 -5.35 -15.39 35.66
CA GLU A 245 -4.93 -16.79 35.82
C GLU A 245 -3.91 -16.96 36.95
N LYS A 246 -3.00 -15.99 37.11
CA LYS A 246 -1.87 -16.02 38.05
C LYS A 246 -1.64 -14.64 38.68
N PRO A 247 -2.28 -14.35 39.84
CA PRO A 247 -2.21 -13.02 40.48
C PRO A 247 -0.81 -12.56 40.90
N THR A 248 0.19 -13.45 40.91
CA THR A 248 1.57 -13.17 41.32
C THR A 248 2.44 -12.56 40.24
N ILE A 249 1.91 -12.33 39.04
CA ILE A 249 2.64 -11.72 37.92
C ILE A 249 2.60 -10.20 38.07
N ILE A 250 3.78 -9.57 38.05
CA ILE A 250 3.94 -8.11 38.13
C ILE A 250 4.73 -7.56 36.93
N LEU A 251 4.38 -6.36 36.47
CA LEU A 251 5.14 -5.64 35.45
C LEU A 251 6.38 -4.96 36.06
N MET A 252 7.57 -5.35 35.63
CA MET A 252 8.84 -4.80 36.13
C MET A 252 9.27 -3.57 35.34
N ARG A 253 9.35 -3.71 34.01
CA ARG A 253 9.83 -2.67 33.08
C ARG A 253 9.11 -2.78 31.74
N CYS A 254 8.99 -1.65 31.04
CA CYS A 254 8.58 -1.63 29.65
C CYS A 254 9.12 -0.40 28.92
N LYS A 255 9.43 -0.56 27.64
CA LYS A 255 9.88 0.53 26.76
C LYS A 255 8.92 0.70 25.59
N ARG A 256 8.54 1.94 25.29
CA ARG A 256 7.61 2.29 24.20
C ARG A 256 8.36 2.36 22.87
N PHE A 257 7.77 1.80 21.83
CA PHE A 257 8.25 1.91 20.45
C PHE A 257 7.19 2.53 19.55
N PRO A 258 7.60 3.39 18.59
CA PRO A 258 6.68 4.02 17.65
C PRO A 258 6.12 3.04 16.63
N LYS A 259 6.75 1.87 16.43
CA LYS A 259 6.29 0.83 15.50
C LYS A 259 6.40 -0.55 16.14
N ARG A 260 5.35 -1.37 15.98
CA ARG A 260 5.31 -2.75 16.50
C ARG A 260 6.48 -3.60 15.99
N LYS A 261 6.83 -3.47 14.72
CA LYS A 261 7.94 -4.20 14.10
C LYS A 261 9.29 -3.96 14.82
N ILE A 262 9.50 -2.78 15.38
CA ILE A 262 10.72 -2.48 16.16
C ILE A 262 10.68 -3.23 17.49
N ALA A 263 9.53 -3.24 18.17
CA ALA A 263 9.33 -4.01 19.39
C ALA A 263 9.52 -5.53 19.16
N GLU A 264 9.01 -6.06 18.05
CA GLU A 264 9.18 -7.48 17.66
C GLU A 264 10.65 -7.85 17.41
N ILE A 265 11.42 -6.96 16.76
CA ILE A 265 12.86 -7.19 16.55
C ILE A 265 13.59 -7.23 17.89
N LEU A 266 13.31 -6.29 18.79
CA LEU A 266 13.95 -6.25 20.10
C LEU A 266 13.57 -7.47 20.96
N GLU A 267 12.28 -7.83 21.01
CA GLU A 267 11.81 -9.00 21.74
C GLU A 267 12.46 -10.29 21.24
N LYS A 268 12.49 -10.50 19.91
CA LYS A 268 13.17 -11.64 19.30
C LYS A 268 14.66 -11.66 19.61
N THR A 269 15.31 -10.49 19.67
CA THR A 269 16.72 -10.36 20.02
C THR A 269 16.95 -10.80 21.46
N LEU A 270 16.19 -10.26 22.43
CA LEU A 270 16.27 -10.66 23.84
C LEU A 270 15.98 -12.15 24.03
N HIS A 271 14.97 -12.67 23.35
CA HIS A 271 14.62 -14.09 23.35
C HIS A 271 15.77 -14.98 22.84
N SER A 272 16.52 -14.52 21.85
CA SER A 272 17.69 -15.21 21.30
C SER A 272 18.86 -15.15 22.28
N THR A 273 19.13 -13.96 22.84
CA THR A 273 20.20 -13.71 23.81
C THR A 273 20.06 -14.61 25.04
N TYR A 274 18.86 -14.74 25.59
CA TYR A 274 18.59 -15.56 26.78
C TYR A 274 17.98 -16.93 26.44
N SER A 275 18.20 -17.44 25.23
CA SER A 275 17.59 -18.69 24.75
C SER A 275 17.98 -19.92 25.59
N ASN A 276 19.21 -19.94 26.12
CA ASN A 276 19.71 -20.96 27.05
C ASN A 276 19.01 -20.95 28.43
N LYS A 277 18.39 -19.83 28.80
CA LYS A 277 17.64 -19.65 30.06
C LYS A 277 16.12 -19.78 29.85
N ARG A 278 15.66 -20.13 28.65
CA ARG A 278 14.24 -20.26 28.30
C ARG A 278 13.63 -21.52 28.91
N ILE A 279 12.52 -21.36 29.64
CA ILE A 279 11.78 -22.47 30.25
C ILE A 279 10.67 -22.95 29.32
N ARG A 280 9.73 -22.08 28.95
CA ARG A 280 8.64 -22.42 28.03
C ARG A 280 8.01 -21.17 27.41
N GLY A 281 7.91 -21.16 26.08
CA GLY A 281 7.37 -20.02 25.34
C GLY A 281 8.19 -18.77 25.62
N GLU A 282 7.53 -17.74 26.15
CA GLU A 282 8.10 -16.43 26.47
C GLU A 282 8.62 -16.33 27.93
N TRP A 283 8.72 -17.46 28.66
CA TRP A 283 9.17 -17.48 30.06
C TRP A 283 10.60 -17.98 30.21
N PHE A 284 11.37 -17.28 31.06
CA PHE A 284 12.81 -17.46 31.26
C PHE A 284 13.16 -17.54 32.75
N SER A 285 14.19 -18.30 33.08
CA SER A 285 14.81 -18.34 34.40
C SER A 285 16.01 -17.39 34.42
N LEU A 286 15.73 -16.11 34.64
CA LEU A 286 16.73 -15.03 34.63
C LEU A 286 17.28 -14.79 36.03
N ASP A 287 18.57 -14.48 36.11
CA ASP A 287 19.25 -14.07 37.34
C ASP A 287 19.25 -12.53 37.49
N THR A 288 19.87 -12.05 38.57
CA THR A 288 19.94 -10.61 38.87
C THR A 288 20.71 -9.83 37.82
N GLU A 289 21.73 -10.42 37.19
CA GLU A 289 22.53 -9.76 36.15
C GLU A 289 21.69 -9.61 34.87
N ASP A 290 21.05 -10.69 34.43
CA ASP A 290 20.17 -10.67 33.25
C ASP A 290 19.04 -9.64 33.39
N THR A 291 18.40 -9.60 34.55
CA THR A 291 17.26 -8.71 34.79
C THR A 291 17.68 -7.24 34.84
N ASN A 292 18.90 -6.96 35.31
CA ASN A 292 19.50 -5.63 35.25
C ASN A 292 19.83 -5.23 33.81
N ASP A 293 20.45 -6.12 33.02
CA ASP A 293 20.78 -5.88 31.61
C ASP A 293 19.53 -5.56 30.80
N ILE A 294 18.49 -6.40 30.93
CA ILE A 294 17.21 -6.17 30.23
C ILE A 294 16.57 -4.87 30.72
N SER A 295 16.60 -4.59 32.03
CA SER A 295 16.06 -3.34 32.55
C SER A 295 16.79 -2.12 32.01
N GLN A 296 18.12 -2.19 31.80
CA GLN A 296 18.88 -1.12 31.16
C GLN A 296 18.49 -0.92 29.69
N ILE A 297 18.33 -2.02 28.93
CA ILE A 297 17.86 -1.97 27.53
C ILE A 297 16.45 -1.35 27.45
N LEU A 298 15.60 -1.65 28.43
CA LEU A 298 14.22 -1.17 28.54
C LEU A 298 14.07 0.16 29.29
N ASN A 299 15.17 0.81 29.70
CA ASN A 299 15.11 2.19 30.21
C ASN A 299 14.91 3.16 29.04
N ASP A 300 14.17 4.25 29.29
CA ASP A 300 13.96 5.32 28.32
C ASP A 300 15.28 6.05 28.00
#